data_AF-A0A818BL62-F1
#
_entry.id   AF-A0A818BL62-F1
#
_cell.length_a   1.000
_cell.length_b   1.000
_cell.length_c   1.000
_cell.angle_alpha   90.00
_cell.angle_beta   90.00
_cell.angle_gamma   90.00
#
_symmetry.space_group_name_H-M   'P 1'
#
loop_
_entity.id
_entity.type
_entity.pdbx_description
1 polymer ?
#
loop_
_entity_poly.entity_id
_entity_poly.type
_entity_poly.pdbx_seq_one_letter_code
_entity_poly.pdbx_strand_id
1 'polypeptide(L)'
;MDVLPDRRRPVNRIFGRINDMERLLKRCNAVVYIIDAQDDYTQSVSSLNMIIQSGRRVNPRLRYEVFIHKVDQLSEEEKIETQRNIHNQ
;
A
#
# COMPACT_ATOMS: atom_id res chain seq x y z
N MET A 1 39.73 2.80 9.98
CA MET A 1 38.81 2.01 9.13
C MET A 1 37.50 1.92 9.88
N ASP A 2 36.61 2.89 9.69
CA ASP A 2 35.32 2.90 10.39
C ASP A 2 34.31 2.10 9.58
N VAL A 3 33.89 0.98 10.17
CA VAL A 3 32.90 0.06 9.61
C VAL A 3 31.54 0.76 9.66
N LEU A 4 30.99 1.08 8.49
CA LEU A 4 29.63 1.62 8.35
C LEU A 4 28.61 0.60 8.89
N PRO A 5 27.65 0.98 9.75
CA PRO A 5 26.65 0.04 10.23
C PRO A 5 25.69 -0.35 9.11
N ASP A 6 25.60 -1.66 8.85
CA ASP A 6 24.67 -2.28 7.93
C ASP A 6 23.22 -1.93 8.30
N ARG A 7 22.51 -1.27 7.38
CA ARG A 7 21.11 -0.81 7.55
C ARG A 7 20.08 -1.72 6.87
N ARG A 8 20.41 -2.93 6.46
CA ARG A 8 19.41 -3.83 5.86
C ARG A 8 18.72 -4.69 6.93
N ARG A 9 17.89 -4.05 7.76
CA ARG A 9 16.86 -4.81 8.50
C ARG A 9 15.71 -5.12 7.53
N PRO A 10 15.30 -6.39 7.37
CA PRO A 10 14.17 -6.72 6.51
C PRO A 10 12.90 -6.04 7.03
N VAL A 11 12.21 -5.33 6.13
CA VAL A 11 10.98 -4.56 6.42
C VAL A 11 9.78 -5.49 6.71
N ASN A 12 9.94 -6.80 6.53
CA ASN A 12 8.87 -7.79 6.64
C ASN A 12 8.64 -8.32 8.07
N ARG A 13 8.36 -7.43 9.02
CA ARG A 13 7.56 -7.75 10.24
C ARG A 13 7.38 -6.49 11.09
N ILE A 14 6.37 -5.66 10.83
CA ILE A 14 6.22 -4.41 11.62
C ILE A 14 4.80 -4.09 12.12
N PHE A 15 3.80 -4.89 11.78
CA PHE A 15 2.43 -4.67 12.27
C PHE A 15 2.17 -5.35 13.62
N GLY A 16 3.09 -5.23 14.58
CA GLY A 16 2.99 -5.86 15.90
C GLY A 16 2.28 -4.99 16.96
N ARG A 17 2.53 -3.67 16.99
CA ARG A 17 1.93 -2.74 17.97
C ARG A 17 1.81 -1.32 17.40
N ILE A 18 0.70 -0.62 17.70
CA ILE A 18 0.46 0.79 17.31
C ILE A 18 1.61 1.71 17.74
N ASN A 19 2.22 1.44 18.91
CA ASN A 19 3.39 2.18 19.42
C ASN A 19 4.63 2.07 18.51
N ASP A 20 4.78 0.96 17.79
CA ASP A 20 5.88 0.78 16.85
C ASP A 20 5.61 1.58 15.56
N MET A 21 4.35 1.67 15.13
CA MET A 21 3.95 2.46 13.96
C MET A 21 4.31 3.94 14.12
N GLU A 22 3.96 4.58 15.23
CA GLU A 22 4.31 6.00 15.45
C GLU A 22 5.83 6.21 15.47
N ARG A 23 6.59 5.31 16.08
CA ARG A 23 8.07 5.39 16.11
C ARG A 23 8.68 5.28 14.71
N LEU A 24 8.08 4.49 13.83
CA LEU A 24 8.55 4.34 12.45
C LEU A 24 8.17 5.54 11.60
N LEU A 25 6.93 6.03 11.72
CA LEU A 25 6.47 7.22 11.02
C LEU A 25 7.31 8.45 11.36
N LYS A 26 7.85 8.56 12.59
CA LYS A 26 8.85 9.59 12.95
C LYS A 26 10.16 9.48 12.17
N ARG A 27 10.57 8.28 11.78
CA ARG A 27 11.88 7.99 11.17
C ARG A 27 11.83 7.86 9.66
N CYS A 28 10.63 7.74 9.08
CA CYS A 28 10.42 7.62 7.65
C CYS A 28 10.15 8.98 6.99
N ASN A 29 10.42 9.07 5.70
CA ASN A 29 10.15 10.26 4.88
C ASN A 29 9.00 10.03 3.88
N ALA A 30 8.64 8.76 3.64
CA ALA A 30 7.54 8.38 2.79
C ALA A 30 6.85 7.11 3.30
N VAL A 31 5.55 7.00 3.03
CA VAL A 31 4.72 5.80 3.20
C VAL A 31 4.21 5.43 1.82
N VAL A 32 4.51 4.21 1.40
CA VAL A 32 3.98 3.63 0.17
C VAL A 32 2.88 2.64 0.56
N TYR A 33 1.68 2.83 0.01
CA TYR A 33 0.51 2.00 0.27
C TYR A 33 -0.01 1.41 -1.04
N ILE A 34 -0.27 0.10 -1.06
CA ILE A 34 -0.77 -0.60 -2.25
C ILE A 34 -2.22 -1.00 -1.97
N ILE A 35 -3.13 -0.56 -2.84
CA ILE A 35 -4.54 -0.95 -2.81
C ILE A 35 -4.75 -1.96 -3.93
N ASP A 36 -5.27 -3.13 -3.60
CA ASP A 36 -5.75 -4.10 -4.58
C ASP A 36 -7.10 -3.63 -5.13
N ALA A 37 -7.19 -3.39 -6.44
CA ALA A 37 -8.41 -2.91 -7.08
C ALA A 37 -9.48 -3.99 -7.24
N GLN A 38 -9.13 -5.27 -7.08
CA GLN A 38 -10.03 -6.40 -7.27
C GLN A 38 -10.76 -6.82 -5.98
N ASP A 39 -10.25 -6.38 -4.82
CA ASP A 39 -10.84 -6.66 -3.51
C ASP A 39 -11.65 -5.46 -3.00
N ASP A 40 -12.38 -5.63 -1.89
CA ASP A 40 -13.09 -4.54 -1.23
C ASP A 40 -12.10 -3.50 -0.67
N TYR A 41 -11.82 -2.49 -1.51
CA TYR A 41 -10.90 -1.41 -1.19
C TYR A 41 -11.43 -0.50 -0.07
N THR A 42 -12.69 -0.61 0.35
CA THR A 42 -13.29 0.27 1.37
C THR A 42 -12.55 0.17 2.70
N GLN A 43 -12.19 -1.04 3.12
CA GLN A 43 -11.41 -1.27 4.34
C GLN A 43 -9.97 -0.76 4.20
N SER A 44 -9.39 -0.90 3.01
CA SER A 44 -8.04 -0.42 2.69
C SER A 44 -7.97 1.12 2.75
N VAL A 45 -8.97 1.81 2.22
CA VAL A 45 -9.10 3.27 2.28
C VAL A 45 -9.27 3.76 3.72
N SER A 46 -10.12 3.10 4.51
CA SER A 46 -10.29 3.42 5.93
C SER A 46 -8.99 3.26 6.74
N SER A 47 -8.26 2.17 6.50
CA SER A 47 -6.96 1.90 7.12
C SER A 47 -5.91 2.95 6.73
N LEU A 48 -5.85 3.31 5.45
CA LEU A 48 -4.96 4.36 4.95
C LEU A 48 -5.25 5.72 5.61
N ASN A 49 -6.53 6.07 5.77
CA ASN A 49 -6.94 7.30 6.46
C ASN A 49 -6.42 7.33 7.91
N MET A 50 -6.49 6.21 8.64
CA MET A 50 -5.95 6.12 10.00
C MET A 50 -4.42 6.31 10.04
N ILE A 51 -3.70 5.75 9.06
CA ILE A 51 -2.23 5.89 8.92
C ILE A 51 -1.88 7.34 8.58
N ILE A 52 -2.62 7.99 7.68
CA ILE A 52 -2.39 9.40 7.30
C ILE A 52 -2.62 10.32 8.50
N GLN A 53 -3.73 10.17 9.22
CA GLN A 53 -4.03 11.00 10.39
C GLN A 53 -2.95 10.84 11.47
N SER A 54 -2.56 9.60 11.76
CA SER A 54 -1.51 9.30 12.74
C SER A 54 -0.14 9.84 12.29
N GLY A 55 0.22 9.64 11.03
CA GLY A 55 1.48 10.09 10.48
C GLY A 55 1.59 11.61 10.37
N ARG A 56 0.52 12.33 9.99
CA ARG A 56 0.51 13.80 9.96
C ARG A 56 0.71 14.41 11.35
N ARG A 57 0.12 13.81 12.39
CA ARG A 57 0.32 14.23 13.78
C ARG A 57 1.78 14.05 14.23
N VAL A 58 2.42 13.00 13.74
CA VAL A 58 3.75 12.56 14.19
C VAL A 58 4.89 13.19 13.39
N ASN A 59 4.73 13.30 12.07
CA ASN A 59 5.68 13.83 11.12
C ASN A 59 4.94 14.48 9.93
N PRO A 60 4.69 15.80 9.97
CA PRO A 60 3.99 16.52 8.89
C PRO A 60 4.72 16.50 7.53
N ARG A 61 6.02 16.15 7.50
CA ARG A 61 6.82 16.09 6.28
C ARG A 61 6.74 14.74 5.56
N LEU A 62 5.98 13.80 6.10
CA LEU A 62 5.83 12.47 5.53
C LEU A 62 5.06 12.55 4.20
N ARG A 63 5.65 11.99 3.14
CA ARG A 63 4.96 11.80 1.86
C ARG A 63 4.13 10.52 1.90
N TYR A 64 2.98 10.55 1.23
CA TYR A 64 2.10 9.39 1.09
C TYR A 64 1.94 9.10 -0.40
N GLU A 65 2.34 7.91 -0.82
CA GLU A 65 2.27 7.45 -2.20
C GLU A 65 1.36 6.22 -2.22
N VAL A 66 0.28 6.29 -3.00
CA VAL A 66 -0.72 5.22 -3.08
C VAL A 66 -0.67 4.64 -4.48
N PHE A 67 -0.43 3.33 -4.57
CA PHE A 67 -0.46 2.57 -5.81
C PHE A 67 -1.72 1.72 -5.84
N ILE A 68 -2.48 1.84 -6.91
CA ILE A 68 -3.62 0.96 -7.19
C ILE A 68 -3.08 -0.17 -8.07
N HIS A 69 -3.13 -1.40 -7.57
CA HIS A 69 -2.57 -2.59 -8.20
C HIS A 69 -3.69 -3.55 -8.64
N LYS A 70 -3.35 -4.49 -9.52
CA LYS A 70 -4.27 -5.47 -10.14
C LYS A 70 -5.42 -4.87 -10.97
N VAL A 71 -5.20 -3.70 -11.56
CA VAL A 71 -6.20 -3.01 -12.41
C VAL A 71 -6.40 -3.68 -13.78
N ASP A 72 -5.50 -4.58 -14.16
CA ASP A 72 -5.39 -5.20 -15.49
C ASP A 72 -6.44 -6.30 -15.73
N GLN A 73 -6.67 -7.21 -14.78
CA GLN A 73 -7.61 -8.33 -14.98
C GLN A 73 -9.09 -7.92 -14.94
N LEU A 74 -9.42 -6.74 -14.40
CA LEU A 74 -10.79 -6.19 -14.47
C LEU A 74 -11.23 -5.97 -15.92
N SER A 75 -10.30 -5.70 -16.84
CA SER A 75 -10.61 -5.39 -18.24
C SER A 75 -10.52 -6.59 -19.19
N GLU A 76 -9.86 -7.68 -18.79
CA GLU A 76 -9.68 -8.85 -19.66
C GLU A 76 -10.83 -9.83 -19.58
N GLU A 77 -11.47 -10.00 -18.41
CA GLU A 77 -12.66 -10.85 -18.26
C GLU A 77 -13.82 -10.34 -19.13
N GLU A 78 -14.06 -9.02 -19.17
CA GLU A 78 -15.07 -8.39 -20.03
C GLU A 78 -14.79 -8.59 -21.53
N LYS A 79 -13.53 -8.57 -21.95
CA LYS A 79 -13.13 -8.83 -23.34
C LYS A 79 -13.32 -10.29 -23.72
N ILE A 80 -12.93 -11.22 -22.83
CA ILE A 80 -13.07 -12.66 -23.04
C ILE A 80 -14.55 -13.05 -23.10
N GLU A 81 -15.39 -12.44 -22.27
CA GLU A 81 -16.85 -12.65 -22.29
C GLU A 81 -17.48 -12.07 -23.56
N THR A 82 -17.08 -10.86 -23.96
CA THR A 82 -17.53 -10.24 -25.23
C THR A 82 -17.13 -11.11 -26.43
N GLN A 83 -15.90 -11.62 -26.46
CA GLN A 83 -15.42 -12.47 -27.54
C GLN A 83 -16.10 -13.84 -27.56
N ARG A 84 -16.37 -14.44 -26.39
CA ARG A 84 -17.18 -15.68 -26.30
C ARG A 84 -18.61 -15.46 -26.78
N ASN A 85 -19.23 -14.32 -26.44
CA ASN A 85 -20.58 -14.00 -26.90
C ASN A 85 -20.64 -13.83 -28.42
N ILE A 86 -19.64 -13.17 -29.04
CA ILE A 86 -19.56 -13.01 -30.50
C ILE A 86 -19.27 -14.34 -31.21
N HIS A 87 -18.45 -15.22 -30.62
CA HIS A 87 -18.10 -16.51 -31.23
C HIS A 87 -19.22 -17.55 -31.13
N ASN A 88 -20.12 -17.41 -30.15
CA ASN A 88 -21.25 -18.31 -29.93
C ASN A 88 -22.58 -17.79 -30.52
N GLN A 89 -22.56 -16.66 -31.25
CA GLN A 89 -23.66 -16.16 -32.08
C GLN A 89 -23.37 -16.42 -33.56
#